data_AF-A0A1Y3B207-F1
#
_entry.id   AF-A0A1Y3B207-F1
#
_cell.length_a   1.000
_cell.length_b   1.000
_cell.length_c   1.000
_cell.angle_alpha   90.00
_cell.angle_beta   90.00
_cell.angle_gamma   90.00
#
_symmetry.space_group_name_H-M   'P 1'
#
loop_
_entity.id
_entity.type
_entity.pdbx_description
1 polymer ?
#
loop_
_entity_poly.entity_id
_entity_poly.type
_entity_poly.pdbx_seq_one_letter_code
_entity_poly.pdbx_strand_id
1 'polypeptide(L)' 'MKFLEHSHFESLNSALNFDAGVYQIVGRLESYSCKLVASEKRLFKLMNAADGLSPNDLEVLSPPDSGSFNSR' A
#
# COMPACT_ATOMS: atom_id res chain seq x y z
N MET A 1 3.24 -12.72 8.08
CA MET A 1 3.31 -11.26 7.83
C MET A 1 4.72 -10.85 7.41
N LYS A 2 4.88 -9.88 6.52
CA LYS A 2 6.16 -9.22 6.22
C LYS A 2 6.07 -7.77 6.71
N PHE A 3 7.05 -7.33 7.50
CA PHE A 3 7.14 -5.94 7.94
C PHE A 3 7.44 -5.03 6.75
N LEU A 4 6.75 -3.91 6.68
CA LEU A 4 6.91 -2.90 5.64
C LEU A 4 7.36 -1.60 6.30
N GLU A 5 8.58 -1.17 5.99
CA GLU A 5 9.10 0.12 6.46
C GLU A 5 8.43 1.26 5.70
N HIS A 6 7.97 2.26 6.45
CA HIS A 6 7.39 3.47 5.89
C HIS A 6 7.82 4.67 6.74
N SER A 7 8.56 5.62 6.17
CA SER A 7 9.17 6.73 6.91
C SER A 7 8.15 7.62 7.64
N HIS A 8 6.94 7.76 7.09
CA HIS A 8 5.88 8.55 7.72
C HIS A 8 5.37 7.95 9.04
N PHE A 9 5.57 6.64 9.26
CA PHE A 9 5.11 5.99 10.48
C PHE A 9 5.96 6.39 11.67
N GLU A 10 7.23 6.75 11.47
CA GLU A 10 8.08 7.22 12.56
C GLU A 10 7.58 8.54 13.14
N SER A 11 7.25 9.51 12.27
CA SER A 11 6.66 10.79 12.70
C SER A 11 5.32 10.60 13.40
N LEU A 12 4.47 9.70 12.90
CA LEU A 12 3.20 9.38 13.54
C LEU A 12 3.39 8.71 14.90
N ASN A 13 4.32 7.76 14.99
CA ASN A 13 4.66 7.09 16.24
C ASN A 13 5.15 8.11 17.26
N SER A 14 6.02 9.03 16.88
CA SER A 14 6.45 10.11 17.76
C SER A 14 5.27 10.95 18.27
N ALA A 15 4.35 11.36 17.38
CA ALA A 15 3.17 12.14 17.76
C ALA A 15 2.15 11.38 18.63
N LEU A 16 2.04 10.05 18.47
CA LEU A 16 1.15 9.19 19.26
C LEU A 16 1.68 8.92 20.67
N ASN A 17 2.96 9.21 20.91
CA ASN A 17 3.61 9.02 22.21
C ASN A 17 3.80 10.37 22.89
N PHE A 18 2.90 10.72 23.82
CA PHE A 18 3.01 11.96 24.57
C PHE A 18 2.57 11.82 26.01
N ASP A 19 3.12 12.71 26.84
CA ASP A 19 2.83 12.82 28.26
C ASP A 19 1.95 14.05 28.49
N ALA A 20 0.83 13.85 29.19
CA ALA A 20 -0.10 14.90 29.59
C ALA A 20 0.01 15.24 31.09
N GLY A 21 1.09 14.82 31.74
CA GLY A 21 1.44 15.08 33.14
C GLY A 21 0.81 14.11 34.12
N VAL A 22 -0.49 13.83 33.99
CA VAL A 22 -1.23 12.88 34.84
C VAL A 22 -1.40 11.51 34.19
N TYR A 23 -1.28 11.45 32.87
CA TYR A 23 -1.33 10.21 32.11
C TYR A 23 -0.38 10.30 30.93
N GLN A 24 0.03 9.13 30.47
CA GLN A 24 0.86 8.98 29.29
C GLN A 24 0.08 8.17 28.26
N ILE A 25 0.05 8.66 27.02
CA ILE A 25 -0.47 7.91 25.89
C ILE A 25 0.72 7.32 25.15
N VAL A 26 0.65 6.00 24.91
CA VAL A 26 1.66 5.26 24.16
C VAL A 26 0.99 4.55 23.00
N GLY A 27 1.45 4.83 21.78
CA GLY A 27 0.91 4.28 20.55
C GLY A 27 2.01 3.91 19.57
N ARG A 28 1.77 2.86 18.80
CA ARG A 28 2.69 2.40 17.76
C ARG A 28 1.90 1.89 16.55
N LEU A 29 2.21 2.46 15.40
CA LEU A 29 1.69 2.13 14.09
C LEU A 29 2.77 1.40 13.29
N GLU A 30 2.41 0.23 12.79
CA GLU A 30 3.31 -0.65 12.02
C GLU A 30 2.57 -1.21 10.82
N SER A 31 3.25 -1.26 9.68
CA SER A 31 2.69 -1.84 8.46
C SER A 31 3.17 -3.26 8.29
N TYR A 32 2.23 -4.16 8.01
CA TYR A 32 2.50 -5.55 7.72
C TYR A 32 1.69 -5.99 6.50
N SER A 33 2.34 -6.64 5.54
CA SER A 33 1.60 -7.38 4.51
C SER A 33 1.29 -8.80 4.95
N CYS A 34 0.09 -9.26 4.63
CA CYS A 34 -0.28 -10.66 4.75
C CYS A 34 0.61 -11.52 3.84
N LYS A 35 1.15 -12.61 4.39
CA LYS A 35 1.71 -13.66 3.53
C LYS A 35 0.50 -14.36 2.94
N LEU A 36 0.36 -14.41 1.62
CA LEU A 36 -0.69 -15.18 0.96
C LEU A 36 -0.59 -16.66 1.38
N VAL A 37 -1.44 -17.08 2.30
CA VAL A 37 -1.63 -18.49 2.64
C VAL A 37 -2.38 -19.13 1.47
N ALA A 38 -2.14 -20.42 1.18
CA ALA A 38 -2.66 -21.06 -0.02
C ALA A 38 -4.20 -20.94 -0.18
N SER A 39 -4.94 -20.94 0.95
CA SER A 39 -6.37 -20.67 1.01
C SER A 39 -6.73 -19.26 0.56
N GLU A 40 -6.02 -18.25 1.05
CA GLU A 40 -6.20 -16.83 0.69
C GLU A 40 -5.83 -16.59 -0.77
N LYS A 41 -4.79 -17.26 -1.30
CA LYS A 41 -4.43 -17.21 -2.72
C LYS A 41 -5.55 -17.75 -3.60
N ARG A 42 -6.20 -18.85 -3.19
CA ARG A 42 -7.33 -19.43 -3.92
C ARG A 42 -8.54 -18.49 -3.88
N LEU A 43 -8.85 -17.93 -2.71
CA LEU A 43 -9.97 -17.00 -2.54
C LEU A 43 -9.74 -15.70 -3.32
N PHE A 44 -8.54 -15.12 -3.24
CA PHE A 44 -8.13 -13.95 -4.01
C PHE A 44 -8.28 -14.20 -5.52
N LYS A 45 -7.83 -15.35 -6.03
CA LYS A 45 -8.03 -15.70 -7.44
C LYS A 45 -9.51 -15.84 -7.81
N LEU A 46 -10.33 -16.45 -6.96
CA LEU A 46 -11.77 -16.61 -7.23
C LEU A 46 -12.48 -15.26 -7.27
N MET A 47 -12.17 -14.36 -6.32
CA MET A 47 -12.76 -13.03 -6.25
C MET A 47 -12.35 -12.12 -7.42
N ASN A 48 -11.08 -12.21 -7.86
CA ASN A 48 -10.57 -11.44 -9.00
C ASN A 48 -10.76 -12.14 -10.35
N ALA A 49 -11.30 -13.37 -10.38
CA ALA A 49 -11.70 -14.08 -11.60
C ALA A 49 -13.15 -13.76 -12.01
N ALA A 50 -13.85 -12.88 -11.26
CA ALA A 50 -15.07 -12.27 -11.76
C ALA A 50 -14.71 -11.37 -12.96
N ASP A 51 -15.36 -11.66 -14.09
CA ASP A 51 -15.14 -11.13 -15.44
C ASP A 51 -14.55 -9.69 -15.53
N GLY A 52 -13.44 -9.55 -16.26
CA GLY A 52 -12.90 -8.25 -16.71
C GLY A 52 -11.58 -7.75 -16.09
N LEU A 53 -10.91 -8.56 -15.25
CA LEU A 53 -9.64 -8.19 -14.60
C LEU A 53 -8.53 -9.22 -14.87
N SER A 54 -8.47 -9.79 -16.07
CA SER A 54 -7.29 -10.58 -16.44
C SER A 54 -6.04 -9.67 -16.37
N PRO A 55 -4.86 -10.16 -15.94
CA PRO A 55 -3.63 -9.35 -15.94
C PRO A 55 -3.26 -8.81 -17.33
N ASN A 56 -3.84 -9.36 -18.40
CA ASN A 56 -3.70 -8.90 -19.78
C ASN A 56 -4.77 -7.88 -20.20
N ASP A 57 -5.80 -7.63 -19.39
CA ASP A 57 -6.92 -6.72 -19.73
C ASP A 57 -6.67 -5.28 -19.24
N LEU A 58 -5.56 -5.05 -18.53
CA LEU A 58 -5.10 -3.70 -18.21
C LEU A 58 -4.44 -3.07 -19.43
N GLU A 59 -5.24 -2.74 -20.44
CA GLU A 59 -4.82 -1.83 -21.50
C GLU A 59 -4.52 -0.46 -20.89
N VAL A 60 -3.28 -0.01 -21.05
CA VAL A 60 -2.88 1.36 -20.72
C VAL A 60 -3.49 2.26 -21.80
N LEU A 61 -4.67 2.83 -21.52
CA LEU A 61 -5.33 3.83 -22.38
C LEU A 61 -4.70 5.23 -22.28
N SER A 62 -3.42 5.32 -21.92
CA SER A 62 -2.70 6.59 -21.92
C SER A 62 -2.26 6.92 -23.35
N PRO A 63 -2.43 8.15 -23.84
CA PRO A 63 -1.89 8.56 -25.12
C PRO A 63 -0.38 8.30 -25.16
N PRO A 64 0.21 7.87 -26.30
CA PRO A 64 1.65 7.79 -26.41
C PRO A 64 2.22 9.19 -26.18
N ASP A 65 3.07 9.33 -25.16
CA ASP A 65 3.87 10.54 -24.97
C ASP A 65 4.74 10.72 -26.23
N SER A 66 4.27 11.52 -27.17
CA SER A 66 5.10 12.01 -28.27
C SER A 66 6.09 12.98 -27.67
N GLY A 67 7.24 12.45 -27.27
CA GLY A 67 8.41 13.23 -26.92
C GLY A 67 8.74 14.20 -28.04
N SER A 68 8.43 15.47 -27.83
CA SER A 68 9.10 16.58 -28.48
C SER A 68 9.45 17.60 -27.41
N PHE A 69 10.49 17.27 -26.64
CA PHE A 69 11.38 18.29 -26.12
C PHE A 69 11.93 19.07 -27.32
N ASN A 70 11.49 20.30 -27.51
CA ASN A 70 12.30 21.30 -28.18
C ASN A 70 12.18 22.61 -27.42
N SER A 71 13.26 22.91 -26.70
CA SER A 71 13.56 24.19 -26.11
C SER A 71 13.61 25.28 -27.18
N ARG A 72 12.87 26.37 -26.99
CA ARG A 72 13.29 27.76 -27.22
C ARG A 72 12.26 28.71 -26.64
#